data_AF-A0AAP0G4S6-F1
#
_entry.id   AF-A0AAP0G4S6-F1
#
_cell.length_a   1.000
_cell.length_b   1.000
_cell.length_c   1.000
_cell.angle_alpha   90.00
_cell.angle_beta   90.00
_cell.angle_gamma   90.00
#
_symmetry.space_group_name_H-M   'P 1'
#
loop_
_entity.id
_entity.type
_entity.pdbx_description
1 polymer ?
#
loop_
_entity_poly.entity_id
_entity_poly.type
_entity_poly.pdbx_seq_one_letter_code
_entity_poly.pdbx_strand_id
1 'polypeptide(L)'
;MLLEAYFMQIDGTLNKLTTLREYIDDTEDYINIQLDNHRNQLIQLELFLSAATVALSLYSLVAGIFGMNIPFSWNQDHEDAFKVVVIASGVASALLFVVIIVYARQKGLVGS
;
A
#
# COMPACT_ATOMS: atom_id res chain seq x y z
N MET A 1 52.42 -31.18 23.96
CA MET A 1 52.73 -30.65 22.61
C MET A 1 51.68 -31.01 21.56
N LEU A 2 51.41 -32.30 21.24
CA LEU A 2 50.36 -32.64 20.24
C LEU A 2 48.93 -32.41 20.74
N LEU A 3 48.61 -32.83 21.97
CA LEU A 3 47.27 -32.63 22.58
C LEU A 3 46.88 -31.14 22.66
N GLU A 4 47.86 -30.29 22.91
CA GLU A 4 47.71 -28.83 22.97
C GLU A 4 47.39 -28.21 21.61
N ALA A 5 48.01 -28.72 20.54
CA ALA A 5 47.65 -28.36 19.17
C ALA A 5 46.21 -28.80 18.81
N TYR A 6 45.77 -29.97 19.28
CA TYR A 6 44.40 -30.44 19.11
C TYR A 6 43.39 -29.56 19.89
N PHE A 7 43.69 -29.19 21.14
CA PHE A 7 42.83 -28.28 21.91
C PHE A 7 42.74 -26.89 21.24
N MET A 8 43.87 -26.34 20.79
CA MET A 8 43.91 -25.06 20.09
C MET A 8 43.13 -25.10 18.77
N GLN A 9 43.14 -26.23 18.07
CA GLN A 9 42.35 -26.43 16.85
C GLN A 9 40.85 -26.57 17.14
N ILE A 10 40.48 -27.24 18.24
CA ILE A 10 39.09 -27.35 18.70
C ILE A 10 38.54 -25.97 19.08
N ASP A 11 39.27 -25.19 19.86
CA ASP A 11 38.87 -23.83 20.25
C ASP A 11 38.77 -22.90 19.03
N GLY A 12 39.73 -22.98 18.10
CA GLY A 12 39.68 -22.23 16.85
C GLY A 12 38.49 -22.61 15.96
N THR A 13 38.07 -23.87 16.00
CA THR A 13 36.90 -24.36 15.26
C THR A 13 35.60 -23.94 15.95
N LEU A 14 35.53 -24.05 17.29
CA LEU A 14 34.40 -23.58 18.09
C LEU A 14 34.16 -22.08 17.89
N ASN A 15 35.21 -21.27 17.91
CA ASN A 15 35.09 -19.84 17.68
C ASN A 15 34.53 -19.53 16.28
N LYS A 16 35.02 -20.21 15.24
CA LYS A 16 34.46 -20.09 13.88
C LYS A 16 32.99 -20.50 13.81
N LEU A 17 32.61 -21.55 14.54
CA LEU A 17 31.24 -22.05 14.57
C LEU A 17 30.30 -21.06 15.27
N THR A 18 30.76 -20.43 16.36
CA THR A 18 30.04 -19.35 17.04
C THR A 18 29.85 -18.14 16.12
N THR A 19 30.92 -17.67 15.46
CA THR A 19 30.83 -16.53 14.52
C THR A 19 29.93 -16.86 13.32
N LEU A 20 29.99 -18.08 12.78
CA LEU A 20 29.10 -18.48 11.70
C LEU A 20 27.64 -18.48 12.14
N ARG A 21 27.37 -18.85 13.39
CA ARG A 21 26.03 -18.80 13.98
C ARG A 21 25.53 -17.36 14.07
N GLU A 22 26.36 -16.44 14.57
CA GLU A 22 26.05 -15.01 14.58
C GLU A 22 25.76 -14.48 13.16
N TYR A 23 26.55 -14.88 12.15
CA TYR A 23 26.27 -14.49 10.76
C TYR A 23 24.93 -15.03 10.23
N ILE A 24 24.52 -16.22 10.64
CA ILE A 24 23.21 -16.79 10.26
C ILE A 24 22.09 -15.99 10.92
N ASP A 25 22.21 -15.71 12.22
CA ASP A 25 21.22 -14.94 12.97
C ASP A 25 21.10 -13.51 12.40
N ASP A 26 22.22 -12.85 12.10
CA ASP A 26 22.25 -11.53 11.43
C ASP A 26 21.54 -11.56 10.07
N THR A 27 21.73 -12.66 9.31
CA THR A 27 21.08 -12.83 8.00
C THR A 27 19.58 -13.09 8.15
N GLU A 28 19.16 -13.84 9.15
CA GLU A 28 17.75 -14.09 9.46
C GLU A 28 17.04 -12.78 9.83
N ASP A 29 17.64 -11.97 10.69
CA ASP A 29 17.12 -10.65 11.05
C ASP A 29 17.03 -9.73 9.84
N TYR A 30 18.03 -9.75 8.95
CA TYR A 30 18.00 -8.98 7.70
C TYR A 30 16.84 -9.41 6.79
N ILE A 31 16.61 -10.71 6.63
CA ILE A 31 15.50 -11.25 5.83
C ILE A 31 14.16 -10.86 6.46
N ASN A 32 14.03 -10.92 7.78
CA ASN A 32 12.81 -10.52 8.49
C ASN A 32 12.47 -9.04 8.24
N ILE A 33 13.46 -8.14 8.34
CA ILE A 33 13.27 -6.71 8.03
C ILE A 33 12.86 -6.50 6.57
N GLN A 34 13.43 -7.24 5.61
CA GLN A 34 13.01 -7.16 4.20
C GLN A 34 11.58 -7.64 3.99
N LEU A 35 11.20 -8.76 4.60
CA LEU A 35 9.84 -9.31 4.51
C LEU A 35 8.81 -8.32 5.05
N ASP A 36 9.09 -7.71 6.20
CA ASP A 36 8.22 -6.69 6.79
C ASP A 36 8.11 -5.45 5.88
N ASN A 37 9.20 -5.01 5.27
CA ASN A 37 9.18 -3.91 4.30
C ASN A 37 8.34 -4.25 3.06
N HIS A 38 8.51 -5.44 2.48
CA HIS A 38 7.70 -5.89 1.35
C HIS A 38 6.22 -6.01 1.71
N ARG A 39 5.90 -6.54 2.89
CA ARG A 39 4.53 -6.58 3.39
C ARG A 39 3.95 -5.18 3.56
N ASN A 40 4.71 -4.24 4.09
CA ASN A 40 4.28 -2.86 4.23
C ASN A 40 4.01 -2.19 2.87
N GLN A 41 4.86 -2.45 1.87
CA GLN A 41 4.63 -2.00 0.48
C GLN A 41 3.33 -2.58 -0.11
N LEU A 42 3.05 -3.87 0.14
CA LEU A 42 1.81 -4.50 -0.32
C LEU A 42 0.58 -3.85 0.33
N ILE A 43 0.61 -3.61 1.64
CA ILE A 43 -0.49 -2.93 2.35
C ILE A 43 -0.70 -1.51 1.81
N GLN A 44 0.39 -0.80 1.51
CA GLN A 44 0.33 0.54 0.92
C GLN A 44 -0.35 0.52 -0.45
N LEU A 45 -0.03 -0.47 -1.28
CA LEU A 45 -0.65 -0.66 -2.60
C LEU A 45 -2.12 -1.06 -2.48
N GLU A 46 -2.46 -1.95 -1.54
CA GLU A 46 -3.84 -2.36 -1.27
C GLU A 46 -4.69 -1.16 -0.82
N LEU A 47 -4.17 -0.30 0.07
CA LEU A 47 -4.84 0.92 0.49
C LEU A 47 -5.09 1.87 -0.69
N PHE A 48 -4.11 2.03 -1.59
CA PHE A 48 -4.25 2.86 -2.78
C PHE A 48 -5.33 2.32 -3.73
N LEU A 49 -5.31 1.02 -4.02
CA LEU A 49 -6.30 0.37 -4.88
C LEU A 49 -7.70 0.46 -4.27
N SER A 50 -7.85 0.17 -2.98
CA SER A 50 -9.12 0.25 -2.27
C SER A 50 -9.70 1.66 -2.29
N ALA A 51 -8.87 2.69 -2.03
CA ALA A 51 -9.29 4.09 -2.13
C ALA A 51 -9.76 4.46 -3.55
N ALA A 52 -9.07 3.96 -4.59
CA ALA A 52 -9.45 4.19 -5.98
C ALA A 52 -10.81 3.53 -6.29
N THR A 53 -11.03 2.29 -5.81
CA THR A 53 -12.31 1.60 -5.96
C THR A 53 -13.46 2.34 -5.27
N VAL A 54 -13.24 2.88 -4.06
CA VAL A 54 -14.25 3.69 -3.37
C VAL A 54 -14.57 4.96 -4.16
N ALA A 55 -13.56 5.69 -4.64
CA ALA A 55 -13.77 6.89 -5.45
C ALA A 55 -14.55 6.60 -6.75
N LEU A 56 -14.15 5.54 -7.47
CA LEU A 56 -14.80 5.10 -8.71
C LEU A 56 -16.23 4.59 -8.48
N SER A 57 -16.49 3.88 -7.38
CA SER A 57 -17.83 3.37 -7.10
C SER A 57 -18.82 4.50 -6.79
N LEU A 58 -18.41 5.53 -6.05
CA LEU A 58 -19.21 6.74 -5.83
C LEU A 58 -19.50 7.49 -7.14
N TYR A 59 -18.49 7.64 -8.00
CA TYR A 59 -18.68 8.25 -9.32
C TYR A 59 -19.64 7.43 -10.20
N SER A 60 -19.47 6.11 -10.23
CA SER A 60 -20.34 5.18 -10.98
C SER A 60 -21.79 5.24 -10.49
N LEU A 61 -22.02 5.39 -9.18
CA LEU A 61 -23.35 5.54 -8.61
C LEU A 61 -24.07 6.79 -9.14
N VAL A 62 -23.38 7.93 -9.15
CA VAL A 62 -23.92 9.18 -9.69
C VAL A 62 -24.14 9.05 -11.21
N ALA A 63 -23.14 8.58 -11.95
CA ALA A 63 -23.27 8.37 -13.40
C ALA A 63 -24.40 7.39 -13.75
N GLY A 64 -24.62 6.35 -12.93
CA GLY A 64 -25.71 5.39 -13.10
C GLY A 64 -27.08 6.00 -12.86
N ILE A 65 -27.27 6.77 -11.77
CA ILE A 65 -28.55 7.43 -11.47
C ILE A 65 -28.95 8.39 -12.59
N PHE A 66 -28.00 9.20 -13.06
CA PHE A 66 -28.25 10.21 -14.09
C PHE A 66 -28.22 9.65 -15.52
N GLY A 67 -27.59 8.49 -15.75
CA GLY A 67 -27.53 7.82 -17.05
C GLY A 67 -28.77 6.96 -17.36
N MET A 68 -29.69 6.78 -16.41
CA MET A 68 -30.96 6.11 -16.66
C MET A 68 -31.88 6.97 -17.53
N ASN A 69 -32.50 6.35 -18.54
CA ASN A 69 -33.43 6.97 -19.49
C ASN A 69 -34.81 7.23 -18.86
N ILE A 70 -34.85 7.92 -17.71
CA ILE A 70 -36.07 8.33 -17.03
C ILE A 70 -36.30 9.82 -17.35
N PRO A 71 -37.48 10.21 -17.87
CA PRO A 71 -37.76 11.62 -18.13
C PRO A 71 -37.90 12.38 -16.82
N PHE A 72 -36.83 13.03 -16.39
CA PHE A 72 -36.85 13.98 -15.27
C PHE A 72 -37.45 15.31 -15.75
N SER A 73 -38.35 15.90 -14.95
CA SER A 73 -38.97 17.20 -15.25
C SER A 73 -37.96 18.35 -15.35
N TRP A 74 -36.78 18.22 -14.76
CA TRP A 74 -35.65 19.16 -14.88
C TRP A 74 -34.89 19.10 -16.20
N ASN A 75 -35.07 18.05 -17.01
CA ASN A 75 -34.37 17.88 -18.28
C ASN A 75 -35.00 18.67 -19.45
N GLN A 76 -36.18 19.29 -19.25
CA GLN A 76 -36.86 20.06 -20.30
C GLN A 76 -36.32 21.49 -20.45
N ASP A 77 -35.73 22.09 -19.41
CA ASP A 77 -35.24 23.47 -19.43
C ASP A 77 -33.69 23.60 -19.39
N HIS A 78 -32.96 22.53 -19.06
CA HIS A 78 -31.50 22.57 -18.87
C HIS A 78 -30.80 21.35 -19.50
N GLU A 79 -30.57 21.36 -20.82
CA GLU A 79 -29.80 20.33 -21.54
C GLU A 79 -28.39 20.10 -20.96
N ASP A 80 -27.77 21.12 -20.33
CA ASP A 80 -26.43 21.04 -19.76
C ASP A 80 -26.37 20.47 -18.34
N ALA A 81 -27.50 20.30 -17.64
CA ALA A 81 -27.53 19.89 -16.24
C ALA A 81 -26.87 18.51 -16.03
N PHE A 82 -27.11 17.57 -16.93
CA PHE A 82 -26.46 16.25 -16.91
C PHE A 82 -24.94 16.36 -17.00
N LYS A 83 -24.45 17.18 -17.94
CA LYS A 83 -23.02 17.35 -18.18
C LYS A 83 -22.32 18.01 -16.99
N VAL A 84 -22.95 19.02 -16.39
CA VAL A 84 -22.44 19.69 -15.18
C VAL A 84 -22.39 18.74 -14.00
N VAL A 85 -23.42 17.93 -13.77
CA VAL A 85 -23.46 16.97 -12.65
C VAL A 85 -22.41 15.87 -12.81
N VAL A 86 -22.22 15.34 -14.03
CA VAL A 86 -21.17 14.34 -14.31
C VAL A 86 -19.77 14.93 -14.11
N ILE A 87 -19.51 16.15 -14.59
CA ILE A 87 -18.21 16.81 -14.39
C ILE A 87 -18.00 17.12 -12.90
N ALA A 88 -19.00 17.66 -12.20
CA ALA A 88 -18.91 18.00 -10.78
C ALA A 88 -18.69 16.76 -9.91
N SER A 89 -19.38 15.65 -10.19
CA SER A 89 -19.20 14.38 -9.48
C SER A 89 -17.85 13.73 -9.78
N GLY A 90 -17.34 13.84 -11.01
CA GLY A 90 -15.98 13.42 -11.35
C GLY A 90 -14.91 14.21 -10.58
N VAL A 91 -15.06 15.53 -10.51
CA VAL A 91 -14.18 16.41 -9.71
C VAL A 91 -14.29 16.07 -8.22
N ALA A 92 -15.50 15.87 -7.69
CA ALA A 92 -15.70 15.50 -6.29
C ALA A 92 -15.07 14.14 -5.94
N SER A 93 -15.19 13.15 -6.83
CA SER A 93 -14.56 11.83 -6.68
C SER A 93 -13.03 11.92 -6.72
N ALA A 94 -12.47 12.70 -7.65
CA ALA A 94 -11.03 12.94 -7.72
C ALA A 94 -10.51 13.66 -6.46
N LEU A 95 -11.25 14.66 -5.95
CA LEU A 95 -10.90 15.34 -4.70
C LEU A 95 -10.95 14.39 -3.51
N LEU A 96 -11.98 13.53 -3.41
CA LEU A 96 -12.06 12.50 -2.37
C LEU A 96 -10.86 11.57 -2.41
N PHE A 97 -10.46 11.12 -3.61
CA PHE A 97 -9.28 10.27 -3.78
C PHE A 97 -8.00 10.96 -3.32
N VAL A 98 -7.81 12.24 -3.69
CA VAL A 98 -6.65 13.04 -3.25
C VAL A 98 -6.65 13.23 -1.73
N VAL A 99 -7.81 13.51 -1.12
CA VAL A 99 -7.94 13.65 0.35
C VAL A 99 -7.57 12.34 1.05
N ILE A 100 -8.04 11.19 0.55
CA ILE A 100 -7.70 9.88 1.12
C ILE A 100 -6.20 9.62 1.03
N ILE A 101 -5.57 9.92 -0.12
CA ILE A 101 -4.12 9.78 -0.28
C ILE A 101 -3.36 10.73 0.65
N VAL A 102 -3.73 12.00 0.72
CA VAL A 102 -3.06 12.99 1.57
C VAL A 102 -3.21 12.61 3.05
N TYR A 103 -4.40 12.15 3.47
CA TYR A 103 -4.62 11.64 4.81
C TYR A 103 -3.75 10.42 5.10
N ALA A 104 -3.65 9.48 4.16
CA ALA A 104 -2.79 8.30 4.29
C ALA A 104 -1.30 8.67 4.36
N ARG A 105 -0.86 9.70 3.63
CA ARG A 105 0.51 10.25 3.72
C ARG A 105 0.76 10.96 5.05
N GLN A 106 -0.16 11.79 5.52
CA GLN A 106 -0.02 12.52 6.79
C GLN A 106 0.03 11.59 8.00
N LYS A 107 -0.66 10.45 7.94
CA LYS A 107 -0.63 9.43 8.99
C LYS A 107 0.63 8.57 8.97
N GLY A 108 1.57 8.82 8.04
CA GLY A 108 2.84 8.11 7.94
C GLY A 108 2.74 6.69 7.37
N LEU A 109 1.59 6.28 6.83
CA LEU A 109 1.44 4.96 6.20
C LEU A 109 1.99 4.91 4.77
N VAL A 110 2.16 6.06 4.12
CA VAL A 110 2.53 6.14 2.70
C VAL A 110 3.78 7.02 2.58
N GLY A 111 4.94 6.38 2.63
CA GLY A 111 6.26 7.00 2.51
C GLY A 111 7.00 7.12 3.84
N SER A 112 7.68 6.02 4.21
CA SER A 112 9.01 6.09 4.82
C SER A 112 9.99 5.43 3.87
#